data_AF-A0AAQ3MZ15-F1
#
_entry.id   AF-A0AAQ3MZ15-F1
#
_cell.length_a   1.000
_cell.length_b   1.000
_cell.length_c   1.000
_cell.angle_alpha   90.00
_cell.angle_beta   90.00
_cell.angle_gamma   90.00
#
_symmetry.space_group_name_H-M   'P 1'
#
loop_
_entity.id
_entity.type
_entity.pdbx_description
1 polymer ?
#
loop_
_entity_poly.entity_id
_entity_poly.type
_entity_poly.pdbx_seq_one_letter_code
_entity_poly.pdbx_strand_id
1 'polypeptide(L)'
;MNGPLKNAIDWASRAPNVWAGKPAAIVSAGGGFGGGRSQYHLRQIGVFLDLHFINKPEFFINAFQPPAKFNSDGDLIDEDAKIKLKEILLSLKTFTLRLQGKN
;
A
#
# COMPACT_ATOMS: atom_id res chain seq x y z
N MET A 1 3.55 -5.17 10.20
CA MET A 1 3.77 -5.87 8.91
C MET A 1 3.61 -7.33 9.24
N ASN A 2 2.80 -8.08 8.48
CA ASN A 2 2.58 -9.49 8.80
C ASN A 2 3.78 -10.35 8.36
N GLY A 3 3.92 -11.54 8.94
CA GLY A 3 4.98 -12.49 8.57
C GLY A 3 4.96 -12.88 7.08
N PRO A 4 3.79 -13.18 6.49
CA PRO A 4 3.70 -13.53 5.06
C PRO A 4 4.24 -12.45 4.10
N LEU A 5 3.89 -11.18 4.33
CA LEU A 5 4.35 -10.07 3.50
C LEU A 5 5.86 -9.88 3.61
N LYS A 6 6.41 -9.93 4.83
CA LYS A 6 7.85 -9.83 5.04
C LYS A 6 8.60 -10.97 4.33
N ASN A 7 8.10 -12.19 4.45
CA ASN A 7 8.67 -13.34 3.76
C ASN A 7 8.66 -13.18 2.23
N ALA A 8 7.55 -12.71 1.65
CA ALA A 8 7.46 -12.45 0.22
C ALA A 8 8.46 -11.37 -0.24
N ILE A 9 8.59 -10.29 0.54
CA ILE A 9 9.56 -9.22 0.30
C ILE A 9 10.99 -9.76 0.33
N ASP A 10 11.32 -10.55 1.36
CA ASP A 10 12.66 -11.09 1.58
C ASP A 10 13.09 -12.05 0.47
N TRP A 11 12.16 -12.87 -0.02
CA TRP A 11 12.45 -13.77 -1.14
C TRP A 11 12.79 -12.99 -2.41
N ALA A 12 12.03 -11.94 -2.70
CA ALA A 12 12.20 -11.11 -3.89
C ALA A 12 13.35 -10.08 -3.76
N SER A 13 13.84 -9.80 -2.54
CA SER A 13 15.00 -8.92 -2.34
C SER A 13 16.35 -9.62 -2.51
N ARG A 14 16.38 -10.97 -2.53
CA ARG A 14 17.60 -11.74 -2.80
C ARG A 14 18.13 -11.43 -4.19
N ALA A 15 19.45 -11.51 -4.38
CA ALA A 15 20.07 -11.15 -5.64
C ALA A 15 19.54 -12.00 -6.81
N PRO A 16 19.10 -11.37 -7.92
CA PRO A 16 18.99 -9.93 -8.12
C PRO A 16 17.75 -9.33 -7.44
N ASN A 17 17.90 -8.18 -6.75
CA ASN A 17 16.78 -7.48 -6.11
C ASN A 17 15.75 -7.05 -7.16
N VAL A 18 14.57 -7.70 -7.18
CA VAL A 18 13.54 -7.42 -8.19
C VAL A 18 12.63 -6.24 -7.82
N TRP A 19 12.83 -5.61 -6.66
CA TRP A 19 12.03 -4.47 -6.21
C TRP A 19 12.56 -3.13 -6.72
N ALA A 20 13.86 -3.05 -7.02
CA ALA A 20 14.54 -1.81 -7.34
C ALA A 20 13.89 -1.04 -8.49
N GLY A 21 13.79 0.29 -8.33
CA GLY A 21 13.20 1.24 -9.27
C GLY A 21 11.67 1.18 -9.42
N LYS A 22 10.97 0.23 -8.80
CA LYS A 22 9.53 0.04 -9.02
C LYS A 22 8.69 1.10 -8.29
N PRO A 23 7.66 1.66 -8.94
CA PRO A 23 6.65 2.46 -8.27
C PRO A 23 5.79 1.58 -7.35
N ALA A 24 5.45 2.11 -6.17
CA ALA A 24 4.64 1.39 -5.20
C ALA A 24 3.65 2.31 -4.46
N ALA A 25 2.53 1.73 -4.04
CA ALA A 25 1.62 2.31 -3.06
C ALA A 25 1.41 1.30 -1.94
N ILE A 26 1.09 1.80 -0.74
CA ILE A 26 0.77 0.93 0.40
C ILE A 26 -0.64 1.27 0.85
N VAL A 27 -1.44 0.23 1.00
CA VAL A 27 -2.77 0.27 1.62
C VAL A 27 -2.74 -0.60 2.86
N SER A 28 -3.45 -0.18 3.90
CA SER A 28 -3.57 -0.97 5.12
C SER A 28 -5.01 -0.98 5.63
N ALA A 29 -5.40 -2.12 6.21
CA ALA A 29 -6.67 -2.31 6.88
C ALA A 29 -6.42 -3.15 8.14
N GLY A 30 -6.96 -2.72 9.28
CA GLY A 30 -6.79 -3.41 10.55
C GLY A 30 -7.34 -2.61 11.72
N GLY A 31 -7.04 -3.00 12.95
CA GLY A 31 -7.47 -2.28 14.14
C GLY A 31 -6.63 -1.04 14.46
N GLY A 32 -7.14 -0.19 15.35
CA GLY A 32 -6.45 1.01 15.83
C GLY A 32 -6.23 2.03 14.71
N PHE A 33 -4.97 2.38 14.42
CA PHE A 33 -4.64 3.32 13.34
C PHE A 33 -4.70 2.67 11.94
N GLY A 34 -5.63 1.75 11.70
CA GLY A 34 -5.83 1.04 10.43
C GLY A 34 -4.62 0.26 9.91
N GLY A 35 -3.64 -0.04 10.78
CA GLY A 35 -2.35 -0.62 10.37
C GLY A 35 -1.27 0.40 9.97
N GLY A 36 -1.50 1.70 10.12
CA GLY A 36 -0.59 2.77 9.67
C GLY A 36 0.84 2.68 10.24
N ARG A 37 1.03 2.25 11.49
CA ARG A 37 2.37 2.00 12.05
C ARG A 37 3.16 0.95 11.26
N SER A 38 2.47 -0.12 10.85
CA SER A 38 3.07 -1.17 10.01
C SER A 38 3.39 -0.65 8.62
N GLN A 39 2.55 0.22 8.08
CA GLN A 39 2.76 0.87 6.79
C GLN A 39 3.97 1.80 6.79
N TYR A 40 4.17 2.60 7.85
CA TYR A 40 5.38 3.43 7.98
C TYR A 40 6.65 2.58 8.07
N HIS A 41 6.62 1.50 8.84
CA HIS A 41 7.74 0.57 8.88
C HIS A 41 8.01 -0.09 7.51
N LEU A 42 6.96 -0.41 6.74
CA LEU A 42 7.12 -0.93 5.37
C LEU A 42 7.75 0.10 4.43
N ARG A 43 7.45 1.40 4.59
CA ARG A 43 8.14 2.46 3.83
C ARG A 43 9.62 2.49 4.13
N GLN A 44 10.01 2.37 5.41
CA GLN A 44 11.43 2.32 5.80
C GLN A 44 12.15 1.13 5.14
N ILE A 45 11.51 -0.05 5.11
CA ILE A 45 12.07 -1.22 4.41
C ILE A 45 12.20 -0.95 2.91
N GLY A 46 11.18 -0.36 2.28
CA GLY A 46 11.22 -0.12 0.85
C GLY A 46 12.29 0.89 0.41
N VAL A 47 12.80 1.74 1.30
CA VAL A 47 14.01 2.54 1.03
C VAL A 47 15.22 1.63 0.75
N PHE A 48 15.41 0.57 1.56
CA PHE A 48 16.49 -0.40 1.33
C PHE A 48 16.29 -1.22 0.05
N LEU A 49 15.03 -1.49 -0.31
CA LEU A 49 14.68 -2.24 -1.53
C LEU A 49 14.75 -1.40 -2.81
N ASP A 50 15.03 -0.10 -2.69
CA ASP A 50 14.98 0.88 -3.78
C ASP A 50 13.58 0.97 -4.44
N LEU A 51 12.52 0.95 -3.62
CA LEU A 51 11.15 1.20 -4.06
C LEU A 51 10.82 2.68 -4.09
N HIS A 52 10.12 3.10 -5.14
CA HIS A 52 9.62 4.46 -5.27
C HIS A 52 8.16 4.54 -4.82
N PHE A 53 7.90 4.99 -3.59
CA PHE A 53 6.53 5.09 -3.10
C PHE A 53 5.84 6.40 -3.50
N ILE A 54 4.54 6.33 -3.77
CA ILE A 54 3.69 7.53 -3.68
C ILE A 54 3.57 7.98 -2.22
N ASN A 55 3.63 9.29 -1.99
CA ASN A 55 3.54 9.87 -0.65
C ASN A 55 2.12 10.34 -0.31
N LYS A 56 1.30 10.65 -1.33
CA LYS A 56 -0.09 11.09 -1.17
C LYS A 56 -1.00 10.53 -2.27
N PRO A 57 -2.29 10.28 -1.97
CA PRO A 57 -2.86 10.28 -0.61
C PRO A 57 -2.38 9.08 0.23
N GLU A 58 -2.47 9.19 1.55
CA GLU A 58 -2.24 8.06 2.46
C GLU A 58 -3.56 7.33 2.73
N PHE A 59 -3.51 6.01 2.94
CA PHE A 59 -4.71 5.19 3.13
C PHE A 59 -4.51 4.09 4.16
N PHE A 60 -5.36 4.16 5.17
CA PHE A 60 -5.47 3.23 6.29
C PHE A 60 -6.95 3.14 6.65
N ILE A 61 -7.47 1.91 6.73
CA ILE A 61 -8.85 1.64 7.14
C ILE A 61 -8.83 1.04 8.54
N ASN A 62 -9.55 1.66 9.47
CA ASN A 62 -9.86 0.99 10.74
C ASN A 62 -10.97 -0.05 10.50
N ALA A 63 -10.58 -1.28 10.15
CA ALA A 63 -11.46 -2.29 9.59
C ALA A 63 -12.56 -2.76 10.56
N PHE A 64 -12.33 -2.61 11.87
CA PHE A 64 -13.21 -3.10 12.93
C PHE A 64 -14.05 -2.00 13.60
N GLN A 65 -13.89 -0.75 13.17
CA GLN A 65 -14.70 0.36 13.69
C GLN A 65 -16.05 0.47 12.98
N PRO A 66 -17.16 0.70 13.70
CA PRO A 66 -18.43 1.07 13.09
C PRO A 66 -18.36 2.42 12.37
N PRO A 67 -19.11 2.63 11.28
CA PRO A 67 -19.91 1.63 10.56
C PRO A 67 -19.02 0.62 9.81
N ALA A 68 -19.55 -0.59 9.59
CA ALA A 68 -18.81 -1.70 8.97
C ALA A 68 -18.19 -1.27 7.63
N LYS A 69 -16.91 -1.61 7.45
CA LYS A 69 -16.16 -1.26 6.24
C LYS A 69 -16.22 -2.35 5.17
N PHE A 70 -16.44 -3.60 5.59
CA PHE A 70 -16.50 -4.77 4.72
C PHE A 70 -17.79 -5.57 4.98
N ASN A 71 -18.34 -6.20 3.95
CA ASN A 71 -19.45 -7.16 4.09
C ASN A 71 -18.94 -8.56 4.50
N SER A 72 -19.84 -9.53 4.63
CA SER A 72 -19.52 -10.93 4.96
C SER A 72 -18.67 -11.64 3.92
N ASP A 73 -18.74 -11.20 2.65
CA ASP A 73 -17.99 -11.77 1.53
C ASP A 73 -16.58 -11.18 1.42
N GLY A 74 -16.26 -10.17 2.24
CA GLY A 74 -14.96 -9.49 2.25
C GLY A 74 -14.87 -8.30 1.30
N ASP A 75 -15.98 -7.87 0.68
CA ASP A 75 -16.02 -6.70 -0.18
C ASP A 75 -16.00 -5.41 0.64
N LEU A 76 -15.24 -4.42 0.17
CA LEU A 76 -15.26 -3.08 0.72
C LEU A 76 -16.60 -2.40 0.39
N ILE A 77 -17.40 -2.07 1.40
CA ILE A 77 -18.71 -1.42 1.26
C ILE A 77 -18.70 0.07 1.62
N ASP A 78 -17.65 0.54 2.29
CA ASP A 78 -17.51 1.95 2.66
C ASP A 78 -17.20 2.83 1.43
N GLU A 79 -18.13 3.71 1.07
CA GLU A 79 -18.00 4.55 -0.14
C GLU A 79 -16.84 5.54 -0.06
N ASP A 80 -16.59 6.12 1.11
CA ASP A 80 -15.46 7.04 1.32
C ASP A 80 -14.11 6.32 1.11
N ALA A 81 -13.98 5.09 1.63
CA ALA A 81 -12.81 4.27 1.40
C ALA A 81 -12.66 3.90 -0.08
N LYS A 82 -13.75 3.60 -0.81
CA LYS A 82 -13.68 3.35 -2.26
C LYS A 82 -13.16 4.57 -3.02
N ILE A 83 -13.63 5.76 -2.67
CA ILE A 83 -13.17 7.03 -3.29
C ILE A 83 -11.67 7.22 -3.03
N LYS A 84 -11.23 7.14 -1.78
CA LYS A 84 -9.81 7.30 -1.42
C LYS A 84 -8.92 6.21 -2.04
N LEU A 85 -9.41 4.99 -2.15
CA LEU A 85 -8.69 3.89 -2.81
C LEU A 85 -8.52 4.20 -4.30
N LYS A 86 -9.55 4.72 -4.97
CA LYS A 86 -9.47 5.18 -6.36
C LYS A 86 -8.43 6.28 -6.53
N GLU A 87 -8.40 7.27 -5.63
CA GLU A 87 -7.39 8.34 -5.66
C GLU A 87 -5.96 7.81 -5.54
N ILE A 88 -5.73 6.81 -4.68
CA ILE A 88 -4.44 6.13 -4.58
C ILE A 88 -4.05 5.47 -5.89
N LEU A 89 -4.96 4.72 -6.50
CA LEU A 89 -4.69 4.01 -7.75
C LEU A 89 -4.37 4.99 -8.89
N LEU A 90 -5.10 6.11 -8.95
CA LEU A 90 -4.81 7.18 -9.90
C LEU A 90 -3.44 7.83 -9.63
N SER A 91 -3.10 8.11 -8.38
CA SER A 91 -1.79 8.65 -7.99
C SER A 91 -0.66 7.69 -8.36
N LEU A 92 -0.81 6.40 -8.07
CA LEU A 92 0.15 5.36 -8.43
C LEU A 92 0.32 5.25 -9.96
N LYS A 93 -0.77 5.29 -10.72
CA LYS A 93 -0.74 5.27 -12.18
C LYS A 93 0.03 6.47 -12.73
N THR A 94 -0.31 7.68 -12.29
CA THR A 94 0.37 8.92 -12.73
C THR A 94 1.85 8.87 -12.38
N PHE A 95 2.20 8.43 -11.18
CA PHE A 95 3.58 8.30 -10.75
C PHE A 95 4.36 7.25 -11.58
N THR A 96 3.72 6.13 -11.89
CA THR A 96 4.29 5.08 -12.75
C THR A 96 4.58 5.60 -14.15
N LEU A 97 3.64 6.31 -14.76
CA LEU A 97 3.80 6.92 -16.09
C LEU A 97 4.94 7.94 -16.11
N ARG A 98 5.01 8.78 -15.08
CA ARG A 98 6.10 9.74 -14.88
C ARG A 98 7.47 9.07 -14.81
N LEU A 99 7.60 7.98 -14.05
CA LEU A 99 8.87 7.23 -13.97
C LEU A 99 9.25 6.55 -15.29
N GLN A 100 8.28 6.21 -16.14
CA GLN A 100 8.53 5.65 -17.47
C GLN A 100 8.84 6.71 -18.53
N GLY A 101 8.79 8.01 -18.19
CA GLY A 101 8.95 9.10 -19.15
C GLY A 101 7.80 9.21 -20.16
N LYS A 102 6.65 8.59 -19.89
CA LYS A 102 5.45 8.63 -20.72
C LYS A 102 4.49 9.65 -20.11
N ASN A 103 4.50 10.89 -20.60
CA ASN A 103 3.52 11.91 -20.24
C ASN A 103 2.48 12.06 -21.36
#